data_AF-A0A707PUX2-F1
#
_entry.id   AF-A0A707PUX2-F1
#
_cell.length_a   1.000
_cell.length_b   1.000
_cell.length_c   1.000
_cell.angle_alpha   90.00
_cell.angle_beta   90.00
_cell.angle_gamma   90.00
#
_symmetry.space_group_name_H-M   'P 1'
#
loop_
_entity.id
_entity.type
_entity.pdbx_description
1 polymer ?
#
loop_
_entity_poly.entity_id
_entity_poly.type
_entity_poly.pdbx_seq_one_letter_code
_entity_poly.pdbx_strand_id
1 'polypeptide(L)'
;MDKLLNKRERDFLRPAIVHWWEIEISPNRKTALRDGDSLLPVNVGAIAESLIARGYLERVSMGFGRDIIRATDKSKKLHCYRCAYGKVINKKGQQGEDCPHCDGSILPERTNP
;
A
#
# COMPACT_ATOMS: atom_id res chain seq x y z
N MET A 1 13.10 -12.78 13.37
CA MET A 1 12.11 -11.71 13.59
C MET A 1 11.94 -10.97 12.29
N ASP A 2 10.72 -10.91 11.76
CA ASP A 2 10.47 -10.09 10.58
C ASP A 2 10.70 -8.60 10.93
N LYS A 3 11.45 -7.90 10.08
CA LYS A 3 11.64 -6.46 10.18
C LYS A 3 10.28 -5.79 10.11
N LEU A 4 9.97 -4.89 11.04
CA LEU A 4 8.73 -4.10 10.99
C LEU A 4 8.73 -3.15 9.79
N LEU A 5 7.55 -2.87 9.23
CA LEU A 5 7.39 -1.87 8.18
C LEU A 5 7.82 -0.47 8.65
N ASN A 6 8.76 0.14 7.93
CA ASN A 6 9.14 1.54 8.16
C ASN A 6 8.15 2.51 7.50
N LYS A 7 8.28 3.82 7.78
CA LYS A 7 7.37 4.85 7.23
C LYS A 7 7.30 4.85 5.70
N ARG A 8 8.45 4.78 5.01
CA ARG A 8 8.51 4.78 3.54
C ARG A 8 7.83 3.54 2.95
N GLU A 9 8.02 2.38 3.58
CA GLU A 9 7.35 1.13 3.18
C GLU A 9 5.83 1.23 3.37
N ARG A 10 5.36 1.80 4.50
CA ARG A 10 3.92 2.03 4.73
C ARG A 10 3.33 3.02 3.72
N ASP A 11 4.03 4.12 3.43
CA ASP A 11 3.60 5.10 2.43
C ASP A 11 3.52 4.47 1.03
N PHE A 12 4.46 3.58 0.68
CA PHE A 12 4.42 2.85 -0.58
C PHE A 12 3.21 1.91 -0.69
N LEU A 13 2.91 1.17 0.39
CA LEU A 13 1.76 0.27 0.47
C LEU A 13 0.42 1.00 0.54
N ARG A 14 0.38 2.23 1.07
CA ARG A 14 -0.86 2.93 1.42
C ARG A 14 -1.91 2.93 0.31
N PRO A 15 -1.61 3.31 -0.95
CA PRO A 15 -2.67 3.32 -1.96
C PRO A 15 -3.18 1.92 -2.34
N ALA A 16 -2.34 0.88 -2.24
CA ALA A 16 -2.78 -0.49 -2.48
C ALA A 16 -3.66 -1.03 -1.34
N ILE A 17 -3.47 -0.57 -0.11
CA ILE A 17 -4.25 -1.00 1.06
C ILE A 17 -5.55 -0.20 1.20
N VAL A 18 -5.48 1.13 1.03
CA VAL A 18 -6.61 2.04 1.28
C VAL A 18 -7.53 2.11 0.07
N HIS A 19 -6.95 2.20 -1.13
CA HIS A 19 -7.70 2.41 -2.37
C HIS A 19 -7.79 1.18 -3.26
N TRP A 20 -7.15 0.06 -2.86
CA TRP A 20 -7.08 -1.16 -3.67
C TRP A 20 -6.39 -0.97 -5.02
N TRP A 21 -5.62 0.12 -5.15
CA TRP A 21 -4.91 0.44 -6.38
C TRP A 21 -3.77 -0.54 -6.62
N GLU A 22 -3.74 -1.06 -7.84
CA GLU A 22 -2.71 -1.96 -8.30
C GLU A 22 -1.57 -1.17 -8.97
N ILE A 23 -0.42 -1.80 -9.16
CA ILE A 23 0.68 -1.25 -9.94
C ILE A 23 0.79 -2.07 -11.22
N GLU A 24 0.54 -1.44 -12.35
CA GLU A 24 0.62 -2.07 -13.66
C GLU A 24 2.02 -1.93 -14.24
N ILE A 25 2.59 -3.05 -14.66
CA ILE A 25 3.85 -3.14 -15.39
C ILE A 25 3.53 -3.59 -16.81
N SER A 26 3.91 -2.76 -17.78
CA SER A 26 3.68 -3.02 -19.19
C SER A 26 5.01 -3.18 -19.92
N PRO A 27 5.14 -4.13 -20.87
CA PRO A 27 6.38 -4.31 -21.63
C PRO A 27 6.68 -3.11 -22.53
N ASN A 28 5.65 -2.32 -22.86
CA ASN A 28 5.74 -1.19 -23.77
C ASN A 28 6.00 0.14 -23.06
N ARG A 29 6.15 0.14 -21.72
CA ARG A 29 6.47 1.33 -20.94
C ARG A 29 7.68 1.09 -20.05
N LYS A 30 8.50 2.13 -19.92
CA LYS A 30 9.66 2.12 -19.01
C LYS A 30 9.27 2.28 -17.54
N THR A 31 8.10 2.87 -17.27
CA THR A 31 7.60 3.14 -15.92
C THR A 31 6.34 2.34 -15.65
N ALA A 32 6.28 1.73 -14.48
CA ALA A 32 5.03 1.17 -13.96
C ALA A 32 4.09 2.29 -13.55
N LEU A 33 2.80 2.05 -13.58
CA LEU A 33 1.77 3.04 -13.26
C LEU A 33 0.89 2.53 -12.13
N ARG A 34 0.37 3.44 -11.33
CA ARG A 34 -0.64 3.09 -10.33
C ARG A 34 -2.02 3.15 -10.96
N ASP A 35 -2.76 2.05 -10.89
CA ASP A 35 -4.11 1.90 -11.45
C ASP A 35 -4.20 2.34 -12.93
N GLY A 36 -3.12 2.10 -13.69
CA GLY A 36 -3.00 2.51 -15.09
C GLY A 36 -2.86 4.02 -15.34
N ASP A 37 -2.85 4.86 -14.30
CA ASP A 37 -2.80 6.32 -14.45
C ASP A 37 -1.38 6.82 -14.76
N SER A 38 -1.25 7.47 -15.92
CA SER A 38 0.00 8.10 -16.36
C SER A 38 0.50 9.25 -15.47
N LEU A 39 -0.38 9.86 -14.67
CA LEU A 39 -0.03 10.90 -13.70
C LEU A 39 0.54 10.31 -12.41
N LEU A 40 0.45 8.99 -12.21
CA LEU A 40 0.91 8.27 -11.03
C LEU A 40 1.99 7.24 -11.38
N PRO A 41 3.16 7.66 -11.90
CA PRO A 41 4.26 6.73 -12.16
C PRO A 41 4.79 6.14 -10.86
N VAL A 42 5.08 4.84 -10.86
CA VAL A 42 5.62 4.10 -9.73
C VAL A 42 6.95 3.49 -10.09
N ASN A 43 7.95 3.71 -9.23
CA ASN A 43 9.23 3.03 -9.35
C ASN A 43 9.17 1.66 -8.66
N VAL A 44 9.14 0.60 -9.46
CA VAL A 44 9.23 -0.79 -8.97
C VAL A 44 10.71 -1.11 -8.77
N GLY A 45 11.23 -0.71 -7.60
CA GLY A 45 12.61 -0.93 -7.19
C GLY A 45 12.71 -1.79 -5.94
N ALA A 46 13.83 -1.64 -5.21
CA ALA A 46 14.15 -2.46 -4.03
C ALA A 46 13.06 -2.47 -2.94
N ILE A 47 12.28 -1.38 -2.79
CA ILE A 47 11.17 -1.33 -1.83
C ILE A 47 10.05 -2.30 -2.25
N ALA A 48 9.64 -2.27 -3.52
CA ALA A 48 8.60 -3.15 -4.04
C ALA A 48 9.04 -4.63 -3.93
N GLU A 49 10.27 -4.94 -4.33
CA GLU A 49 10.83 -6.29 -4.25
C GLU A 49 10.93 -6.79 -2.80
N SER A 50 11.38 -5.94 -1.87
CA SER A 50 11.42 -6.26 -0.43
C SER A 50 10.02 -6.56 0.11
N LEU A 51 9.01 -5.77 -0.28
CA LEU A 51 7.62 -5.95 0.15
C LEU A 51 6.98 -7.20 -0.45
N ILE A 52 7.34 -7.56 -1.69
CA ILE A 52 6.94 -8.83 -2.32
C ILE A 52 7.57 -10.01 -1.57
N ALA A 53 8.89 -9.97 -1.34
CA ALA A 53 9.61 -11.02 -0.62
C ALA A 53 9.08 -11.23 0.81
N ARG A 54 8.61 -10.18 1.47
CA ARG A 54 8.00 -10.22 2.81
C ARG A 54 6.48 -10.53 2.80
N GLY A 55 5.90 -10.76 1.62
CA GLY A 55 4.51 -11.18 1.43
C GLY A 55 3.47 -10.08 1.62
N TYR A 56 3.84 -8.80 1.59
CA TYR A 56 2.90 -7.67 1.64
C TYR A 56 2.32 -7.36 0.26
N LEU A 57 3.12 -7.55 -0.77
CA LEU A 57 2.69 -7.42 -2.15
C LEU A 57 2.83 -8.77 -2.84
N GLU A 58 2.04 -8.98 -3.88
CA GLU A 58 2.23 -10.09 -4.80
C GLU A 58 2.36 -9.56 -6.22
N ARG A 59 3.19 -10.22 -7.02
CA ARG A 59 3.31 -9.98 -8.46
C ARG A 59 2.56 -11.07 -9.19
N VAL A 60 1.61 -10.68 -10.03
CA VAL A 60 0.76 -11.55 -10.82
C VAL A 60 1.06 -11.29 -12.29
N SER A 61 1.46 -12.32 -13.03
CA SER A 61 1.64 -12.18 -14.47
C SER A 61 0.29 -12.24 -15.18
N MET A 62 0.04 -11.26 -16.03
CA MET A 62 -1.15 -11.14 -16.86
C MET A 62 -0.93 -11.71 -18.27
N GLY A 63 0.26 -12.27 -18.54
CA GLY A 63 0.66 -12.73 -19.86
C GLY A 63 1.13 -11.60 -20.77
N PHE A 64 1.72 -11.98 -21.91
CA PHE A 64 2.27 -11.04 -22.91
C PHE A 64 3.25 -10.01 -22.31
N GLY A 65 4.03 -10.41 -21.31
CA GLY A 65 4.99 -9.54 -20.62
C GLY A 65 4.38 -8.46 -19.73
N ARG A 66 3.07 -8.53 -19.44
CA ARG A 66 2.38 -7.65 -18.49
C ARG A 66 2.32 -8.29 -17.13
N ASP A 67 2.64 -7.51 -16.09
CA ASP A 67 2.51 -7.93 -14.70
C ASP A 67 1.71 -6.88 -13.92
N ILE A 68 1.06 -7.34 -12.86
CA ILE A 68 0.40 -6.48 -11.87
C ILE A 68 1.05 -6.75 -10.51
N ILE A 69 1.36 -5.70 -9.76
CA ILE A 69 1.72 -5.78 -8.34
C ILE A 69 0.55 -5.27 -7.51
N ARG A 70 0.05 -6.09 -6.58
CA ARG A 70 -1.12 -5.74 -5.74
C ARG A 70 -0.94 -6.15 -4.28
N ALA A 71 -1.77 -5.58 -3.40
CA ALA A 71 -1.76 -5.90 -1.97
C ALA A 71 -2.27 -7.32 -1.70
N THR A 72 -1.52 -8.08 -0.89
CA THR A 72 -1.95 -9.37 -0.38
C THR A 72 -2.95 -9.22 0.77
N ASP A 73 -3.58 -10.32 1.18
CA ASP A 73 -4.45 -10.32 2.36
C ASP A 73 -3.72 -9.96 3.65
N LYS A 74 -2.41 -10.22 3.73
CA LYS A 74 -1.55 -9.76 4.84
C LYS A 74 -1.56 -8.23 4.92
N SER A 75 -1.39 -7.54 3.80
CA SER A 75 -1.37 -6.08 3.74
C SER A 75 -2.74 -5.46 4.01
N LYS A 76 -3.81 -6.05 3.47
CA LYS A 76 -5.18 -5.53 3.67
C LYS A 76 -5.58 -5.49 5.14
N LYS A 77 -5.09 -6.44 5.95
CA LYS A 77 -5.31 -6.47 7.41
C LYS A 77 -4.65 -5.28 8.14
N LEU A 78 -3.72 -4.57 7.51
CA LEU A 78 -3.13 -3.34 8.06
C LEU A 78 -4.03 -2.12 7.87
N HIS A 79 -5.16 -2.24 7.17
CA HIS A 79 -6.07 -1.11 7.00
C HIS A 79 -6.73 -0.70 8.32
N CYS A 80 -6.59 0.58 8.68
CA CYS A 80 -7.27 1.15 9.83
C CYS A 80 -8.69 1.60 9.45
N TYR A 81 -9.70 0.86 9.93
CA TYR A 81 -11.11 1.20 9.75
C TYR A 81 -11.66 2.22 10.77
N ARG A 82 -10.81 2.74 11.67
CA ARG A 82 -11.21 3.70 12.72
C ARG A 82 -11.08 5.16 12.29
N CYS A 83 -10.52 5.41 11.12
CA CYS A 83 -10.28 6.74 10.59
C CYS A 83 -10.58 6.78 9.09
N ALA A 84 -10.77 7.97 8.55
CA ALA A 84 -10.68 8.20 7.11
C ALA A 84 -9.37 8.94 6.83
N TYR A 85 -8.51 8.35 6.00
CA TYR A 85 -7.25 8.97 5.58
C TYR A 85 -6.33 9.39 6.75
N GLY A 86 -6.35 8.62 7.85
CA GLY A 86 -5.58 8.91 9.06
C GLY A 86 -6.19 9.97 9.98
N LYS A 87 -7.39 10.49 9.67
CA LYS A 87 -8.10 11.46 10.52
C LYS A 87 -9.35 10.83 11.14
N VAL A 88 -9.55 11.07 12.44
CA VAL A 88 -10.77 10.62 13.13
C VAL A 88 -11.96 11.43 12.62
N ILE A 89 -13.04 10.76 12.23
CA ILE A 89 -14.28 11.46 11.85
C ILE A 89 -15.06 11.79 13.12
N ASN A 90 -15.32 13.08 13.34
CA ASN A 90 -16.12 13.52 14.48
C ASN A 90 -17.62 13.23 14.26
N LYS A 91 -18.46 13.43 15.28
CA LYS A 91 -19.93 13.20 15.19
C LYS A 91 -20.64 14.02 14.11
N LYS A 92 -19.99 15.04 13.55
CA LYS A 92 -20.52 15.91 12.47
C LYS A 92 -20.04 15.45 11.08
N GLY A 93 -19.36 14.31 10.97
CA GLY A 93 -18.82 13.82 9.70
C GLY A 93 -17.57 14.55 9.22
N GLN A 94 -16.97 15.43 10.04
CA GLN A 94 -15.79 16.21 9.66
C GLN A 94 -14.51 15.50 10.12
N GLN A 95 -13.45 15.65 9.33
CA GLN A 95 -12.11 15.20 9.70
C GLN A 95 -11.62 16.02 10.90
N GLY A 96 -11.33 15.33 12.01
CA GLY A 96 -10.80 15.92 13.23
C GLY A 96 -9.29 15.69 13.34
N GLU A 97 -8.86 15.27 14.52
CA GLU A 97 -7.46 15.03 14.86
C GLU A 97 -6.87 13.80 14.17
N ASP A 98 -5.54 13.67 14.25
CA ASP A 98 -4.83 12.49 13.77
C ASP A 98 -5.29 11.23 14.50
N CYS A 99 -5.40 10.13 13.76
CA CYS A 99 -5.79 8.86 14.32
C CYS A 99 -4.69 8.32 15.24
N PRO A 100 -4.97 8.07 16.53
CA PRO A 100 -3.97 7.59 17.49
C PRO A 100 -3.54 6.14 17.25
N HIS A 101 -4.15 5.45 16.28
CA HIS A 101 -3.95 4.02 16.04
C HIS A 101 -3.20 3.70 14.74
N CYS A 102 -3.05 4.67 13.83
CA CYS A 102 -2.50 4.41 12.50
C CYS A 102 -1.65 5.57 11.97
N ASP A 103 -0.85 5.28 10.95
CA ASP A 103 -0.06 6.24 10.19
C ASP A 103 -0.69 6.42 8.81
N GLY A 104 -1.62 7.37 8.68
CA GLY A 104 -2.34 7.63 7.43
C GLY A 104 -3.17 6.44 6.95
N SER A 105 -4.04 5.90 7.82
CA SER A 105 -4.88 4.71 7.58
C SER A 105 -4.17 3.36 7.54
N ILE A 106 -2.86 3.31 7.78
CA ILE A 106 -2.09 2.06 7.89
C ILE A 106 -1.73 1.81 9.35
N LEU A 107 -2.19 0.68 9.90
CA LEU A 107 -1.83 0.24 11.24
C LEU A 107 -0.33 -0.07 11.28
N PRO A 108 0.42 0.45 12.26
CA PRO A 108 1.79 0.02 12.47
C PRO A 108 1.78 -1.44 12.92
N GLU A 109 2.67 -2.24 12.36
CA GLU A 109 2.90 -3.57 12.90
C GLU A 109 3.44 -3.44 14.32
N ARG A 110 2.76 -4.08 15.27
CA ARG A 110 3.22 -4.18 16.65
C ARG A 110 3.72 -5.61 16.82
N THR A 111 4.99 -5.75 17.20
CA THR A 111 5.42 -6.97 17.90
C THR A 111 4.64 -7.02 19.20
N ASN A 112 3.74 -8.00 19.34
CA ASN A 112 3.30 -8.36 20.69
C ASN A 112 4.55 -8.78 21.47
N PRO A 113 4.72 -8.32 22.72
CA PRO A 113 5.77 -8.79 23.60
C PRO A 113 5.62 -10.29 23.90
#